data_AF-A0A937CJ91-F1
#
_entry.id   AF-A0A937CJ91-F1
#
_cell.length_a   1.000
_cell.length_b   1.000
_cell.length_c   1.000
_cell.angle_alpha   90.00
_cell.angle_beta   90.00
_cell.angle_gamma   90.00
#
_symmetry.space_group_name_H-M   'P 1'
#
loop_
_entity.id
_entity.type
_entity.pdbx_description
1 polymer ?
#
loop_
_entity_poly.entity_id
_entity_poly.type
_entity_poly.pdbx_seq_one_letter_code
_entity_poly.pdbx_strand_id
1 'polypeptide(L)'
;MGCQLFDRPAQGEAHRSGRDFPWLLKRIIQLQWEAYSRLREPDVRRQIRLGTPEDFATHYYPRFFRPSSTIRVVQLNVSCDLTLNLIDGFRRGDYDVILVKRDPKATKGGTKVWLNLWYGQLPITTPEEPLSLVLSPQPCIYRARALVALDKAKAVAIAYTSPSLAGTIAAAKAGLGNTVLPANM
;
A
#
# COMPACT_ATOMS: atom_id res chain seq x y z
N MET A 1 -25.81 29.14 -5.75
CA MET A 1 -26.08 29.05 -4.30
C MET A 1 -25.53 30.22 -3.48
N GLY A 2 -24.83 31.22 -4.05
CA GLY A 2 -24.48 32.46 -3.31
C GLY A 2 -23.58 32.31 -2.07
N CYS A 3 -23.26 31.08 -1.65
CA CYS A 3 -22.43 30.79 -0.49
C CYS A 3 -20.97 30.61 -0.91
N GLN A 4 -20.07 31.34 -0.24
CA GLN A 4 -18.63 31.16 -0.35
C GLN A 4 -18.24 29.81 0.27
N LEU A 5 -17.66 28.91 -0.54
CA LEU A 5 -17.29 27.55 -0.12
C LEU A 5 -15.80 27.40 0.21
N PHE A 6 -14.97 28.33 -0.27
CA PHE A 6 -13.53 28.37 -0.02
C PHE A 6 -13.08 29.83 0.04
N ASP A 7 -12.38 30.22 1.10
CA ASP A 7 -11.65 31.48 1.16
C ASP A 7 -10.19 31.25 0.78
N ARG A 8 -9.63 32.15 -0.04
CA ARG A 8 -8.17 32.21 -0.29
C ARG A 8 -7.50 32.66 1.01
N PRO A 9 -6.47 31.97 1.52
CA PRO A 9 -6.02 32.20 2.89
C PRO A 9 -5.18 33.47 2.99
N ALA A 10 -5.71 34.44 3.73
CA ALA A 10 -4.91 35.19 4.70
C ALA A 10 -5.62 35.00 6.05
N GLN A 11 -5.35 33.86 6.71
CA GLN A 11 -5.80 33.53 8.07
C GLN A 11 -7.33 33.68 8.32
N GLY A 12 -8.12 32.63 8.09
CA GLY A 12 -9.57 32.69 8.34
C GLY A 12 -10.19 31.34 8.66
N GLU A 13 -10.92 31.28 9.78
CA GLU A 13 -11.66 30.11 10.24
C GLU A 13 -12.71 29.66 9.22
N ALA A 14 -12.80 28.34 8.99
CA ALA A 14 -13.76 27.78 8.05
C ALA A 14 -15.21 28.05 8.49
N HIS A 15 -15.99 28.77 7.67
CA HIS A 15 -17.43 29.00 7.89
C HIS A 15 -18.19 27.66 8.07
N ARG A 16 -19.17 27.56 8.98
CA ARG A 16 -19.91 26.30 9.31
C ARG A 16 -20.43 25.57 8.05
N SER A 17 -20.94 26.31 7.06
CA SER A 17 -21.45 25.77 5.80
C SER A 17 -20.38 25.15 4.89
N GLY A 18 -19.13 25.61 4.97
CA GLY A 18 -17.99 25.05 4.23
C GLY A 18 -17.48 23.72 4.82
N ARG A 19 -17.80 23.41 6.08
CA ARG A 19 -17.38 22.17 6.76
C ARG A 19 -18.27 20.98 6.42
N ASP A 20 -19.56 21.21 6.19
CA ASP A 20 -20.53 20.15 5.90
C ASP A 20 -20.59 19.80 4.40
N PHE A 21 -20.18 20.73 3.53
CA PHE A 21 -20.20 20.55 2.08
C PHE A 21 -19.36 19.37 1.58
N PRO A 22 -18.11 19.13 2.06
CA PRO A 22 -17.34 17.94 1.68
C PRO A 22 -18.03 16.62 2.08
N TRP A 23 -18.73 16.59 3.21
CA TRP A 23 -19.49 15.42 3.64
C TRP A 23 -20.71 15.19 2.74
N LEU A 24 -21.48 16.24 2.46
CA LEU A 24 -22.61 16.19 1.52
C LEU A 24 -22.17 15.73 0.13
N LEU A 25 -21.05 16.26 -0.39
CA LEU A 25 -20.50 15.87 -1.69
C LEU A 25 -20.13 14.38 -1.72
N LYS A 26 -19.44 13.88 -0.67
CA LYS A 26 -19.14 12.45 -0.53
C LYS A 26 -20.40 11.60 -0.49
N ARG A 27 -21.45 12.08 0.20
CA ARG A 27 -22.72 11.36 0.33
C ARG A 27 -23.47 11.30 -0.99
N ILE A 28 -23.52 12.41 -1.74
CA ILE A 28 -24.11 12.47 -3.08
C ILE A 28 -23.38 11.53 -4.04
N ILE A 29 -22.05 11.55 -4.02
CA ILE A 29 -21.24 10.63 -4.84
C ILE A 29 -21.55 9.18 -4.47
N GLN A 30 -21.56 8.82 -3.18
CA GLN A 30 -21.91 7.46 -2.74
C GLN A 30 -23.30 7.02 -3.22
N LEU A 31 -24.31 7.89 -3.09
CA LEU A 31 -25.67 7.61 -3.55
C LEU A 31 -25.75 7.46 -5.08
N GLN A 32 -25.01 8.27 -5.82
CA GLN A 32 -24.92 8.15 -7.28
C GLN A 32 -24.30 6.81 -7.68
N TRP A 33 -23.21 6.39 -7.02
CA TRP A 33 -22.59 5.08 -7.27
C TRP A 33 -23.54 3.92 -6.92
N GLU A 34 -24.29 4.03 -5.83
CA GLU A 34 -25.28 3.03 -5.44
C GLU A 34 -26.41 2.90 -6.45
N ALA A 35 -27.00 4.03 -6.87
CA ALA A 35 -28.05 4.05 -7.89
C ALA A 35 -27.53 3.51 -9.23
N TYR A 36 -26.32 3.90 -9.63
CA TYR A 36 -25.67 3.40 -10.85
C TYR A 36 -25.43 1.89 -10.79
N SER A 37 -25.02 1.36 -9.63
CA SER A 37 -24.79 -0.08 -9.45
C SER A 37 -26.08 -0.88 -9.52
N ARG A 38 -27.19 -0.35 -8.99
CA ARG A 38 -28.51 -1.01 -9.00
C ARG A 38 -29.19 -0.98 -10.37
N LEU A 39 -29.02 0.11 -11.14
CA LEU A 39 -29.69 0.29 -12.43
C LEU A 39 -28.98 -0.42 -13.59
N ARG A 40 -27.71 -0.80 -13.40
CA ARG A 40 -26.83 -1.28 -14.46
C ARG A 40 -26.50 -2.77 -14.32
N GLU A 41 -27.40 -3.59 -13.78
CA GLU A 41 -27.29 -5.05 -13.78
C GLU A 41 -27.58 -5.63 -15.18
N PRO A 42 -26.58 -6.01 -15.99
CA PRO A 42 -26.57 -7.34 -16.53
C PRO A 42 -25.98 -8.26 -15.47
N ASP A 43 -26.48 -9.49 -15.44
CA ASP A 43 -26.10 -10.64 -14.58
C ASP A 43 -24.64 -11.10 -14.79
N VAL A 44 -23.71 -10.16 -14.87
CA VAL A 44 -22.29 -10.43 -15.10
C VAL A 44 -21.66 -10.54 -13.73
N ARG A 45 -21.56 -11.79 -13.27
CA ARG A 45 -20.60 -12.23 -12.25
C ARG A 45 -19.21 -11.73 -12.62
N ARG A 46 -18.88 -10.49 -12.25
CA ARG A 46 -17.57 -9.90 -12.53
C ARG A 46 -16.62 -10.28 -11.40
N GLN A 47 -15.73 -11.21 -11.72
CA GLN A 47 -14.52 -11.43 -10.94
C GLN A 47 -13.63 -10.19 -11.07
N ILE A 48 -13.15 -9.67 -9.94
CA ILE A 48 -12.13 -8.61 -9.90
C ILE A 48 -10.81 -9.25 -9.51
N ARG A 49 -9.76 -9.03 -10.31
CA ARG A 49 -8.39 -9.47 -10.07
C ARG A 49 -7.58 -8.32 -9.48
N LEU A 50 -7.26 -8.42 -8.21
CA LEU A 50 -6.51 -7.44 -7.44
C LEU A 50 -5.09 -7.95 -7.17
N GLY A 51 -4.10 -7.23 -7.69
CA GLY A 51 -2.70 -7.43 -7.33
C GLY A 51 -2.29 -6.49 -6.18
N THR A 52 -1.61 -6.99 -5.15
CA THR A 52 -1.21 -6.17 -3.99
C THR A 52 0.11 -6.65 -3.39
N PRO A 53 0.85 -5.82 -2.63
CA PRO A 53 1.95 -6.31 -1.81
C PRO A 53 1.42 -7.12 -0.62
N GLU A 54 2.14 -8.17 -0.23
CA GLU A 54 1.75 -9.08 0.86
C GLU A 54 1.56 -8.34 2.20
N ASP A 55 2.50 -7.48 2.59
CA ASP A 55 2.40 -6.67 3.81
C ASP A 55 1.15 -5.78 3.83
N PHE A 56 0.74 -5.30 2.66
CA PHE A 56 -0.49 -4.54 2.56
C PHE A 56 -1.72 -5.42 2.80
N ALA A 57 -1.76 -6.59 2.16
CA ALA A 57 -2.83 -7.56 2.37
C ALA A 57 -2.92 -7.97 3.85
N THR A 58 -1.79 -8.32 4.47
CA THR A 58 -1.74 -8.79 5.85
C THR A 58 -2.21 -7.73 6.86
N HIS A 59 -1.76 -6.48 6.74
CA HIS A 59 -2.05 -5.46 7.75
C HIS A 59 -3.34 -4.68 7.53
N TYR A 60 -3.78 -4.50 6.28
CA TYR A 60 -4.84 -3.55 5.96
C TYR A 60 -6.14 -4.18 5.48
N TYR A 61 -6.08 -5.33 4.81
CA TYR A 61 -7.30 -5.96 4.30
C TYR A 61 -8.32 -6.30 5.37
N PRO A 62 -7.93 -6.74 6.59
CA PRO A 62 -8.89 -6.94 7.68
C PRO A 62 -9.72 -5.69 8.02
N ARG A 63 -9.21 -4.48 7.73
CA ARG A 63 -9.91 -3.20 7.98
C ARG A 63 -10.80 -2.78 6.81
N PHE A 64 -10.45 -3.15 5.59
CA PHE A 64 -11.15 -2.73 4.36
C PHE A 64 -12.24 -3.70 3.91
N PHE A 65 -11.99 -5.01 4.01
CA PHE A 65 -12.95 -6.04 3.59
C PHE A 65 -13.91 -6.42 4.70
N ARG A 66 -14.47 -5.41 5.38
CA ARG A 66 -15.66 -5.63 6.19
C ARG A 66 -16.82 -5.94 5.23
N PRO A 67 -17.57 -7.03 5.43
CA PRO A 67 -18.72 -7.33 4.58
C PRO A 67 -19.65 -6.12 4.56
N SER A 68 -19.73 -5.45 3.42
CA SER A 68 -20.62 -4.33 3.20
C SER A 68 -21.82 -4.84 2.41
N SER A 69 -23.03 -4.63 2.93
CA SER A 69 -24.27 -4.92 2.21
C SER A 69 -24.44 -4.11 0.93
N THR A 70 -23.60 -3.10 0.70
CA THR A 70 -23.67 -2.17 -0.44
C THR A 70 -22.79 -2.61 -1.62
N ILE A 71 -21.76 -3.44 -1.39
CA ILE A 71 -20.83 -3.87 -2.45
C ILE A 71 -21.15 -5.31 -2.83
N ARG A 72 -21.86 -5.50 -3.94
CA ARG A 72 -22.08 -6.82 -4.56
C ARG A 72 -20.91 -7.19 -5.48
N VAL A 73 -19.72 -7.38 -4.93
CA VAL A 73 -18.63 -8.06 -5.65
C VAL A 73 -18.87 -9.55 -5.48
N VAL A 74 -19.17 -10.26 -6.58
CA VAL A 74 -19.49 -11.70 -6.55
C VAL A 74 -18.22 -12.53 -6.28
N GLN A 75 -17.05 -12.08 -6.74
CA GLN A 75 -15.78 -12.77 -6.51
C GLN A 75 -14.59 -11.81 -6.61
N LEU A 76 -13.79 -11.73 -5.54
CA LEU A 76 -12.52 -11.00 -5.52
C LEU A 76 -11.37 -12.01 -5.52
N ASN A 77 -10.54 -11.99 -6.56
CA ASN A 77 -9.29 -12.75 -6.60
C ASN A 77 -8.14 -11.81 -6.22
N VAL A 78 -7.49 -12.10 -5.09
CA VAL A 78 -6.34 -11.35 -4.60
C VAL A 78 -5.07 -12.15 -4.85
N SER A 79 -4.10 -11.54 -5.52
CA SER A 79 -2.74 -12.08 -5.66
C SER A 79 -1.73 -11.15 -5.00
N CYS A 80 -0.80 -11.73 -4.23
CA CYS A 80 0.26 -10.98 -3.58
C CYS A 80 1.58 -11.13 -4.34
N ASP A 81 2.26 -10.03 -4.66
CA ASP A 81 3.57 -10.05 -5.31
C ASP A 81 4.38 -8.76 -5.05
N LEU A 82 5.63 -8.73 -5.51
CA LEU A 82 6.50 -7.56 -5.50
C LEU A 82 6.00 -6.50 -6.47
N THR A 83 6.19 -5.22 -6.12
CA THR A 83 5.70 -4.08 -6.93
C THR A 83 6.00 -4.22 -8.42
N LEU A 84 7.24 -4.54 -8.81
CA LEU A 84 7.59 -4.56 -10.25
C LEU A 84 6.85 -5.69 -10.97
N ASN A 85 6.75 -6.87 -10.34
CA ASN A 85 5.98 -8.00 -10.87
C ASN A 85 4.51 -7.64 -11.05
N LEU A 86 3.91 -6.94 -10.07
CA LEU A 86 2.53 -6.46 -10.15
C LEU A 86 2.33 -5.45 -11.29
N ILE A 87 3.27 -4.52 -11.49
CA ILE A 87 3.21 -3.55 -12.60
C ILE A 87 3.26 -4.28 -13.94
N ASP A 88 4.15 -5.25 -14.09
CA ASP A 88 4.28 -5.99 -15.34
C ASP A 88 3.06 -6.88 -15.59
N GLY A 89 2.51 -7.55 -14.56
CA GLY A 89 1.26 -8.29 -14.67
C GLY A 89 0.07 -7.41 -15.03
N PHE A 90 -0.01 -6.19 -14.47
CA PHE A 90 -1.05 -5.24 -14.85
C PHE A 90 -0.94 -4.81 -16.31
N ARG A 91 0.28 -4.55 -16.81
CA ARG A 91 0.51 -4.24 -18.23
C ARG A 91 0.13 -5.38 -19.17
N ARG A 92 0.26 -6.64 -18.73
CA ARG A 92 -0.17 -7.83 -19.47
C ARG A 92 -1.67 -8.11 -19.39
N GLY A 93 -2.41 -7.40 -18.53
CA GLY A 93 -3.84 -7.62 -18.31
C GLY A 93 -4.16 -8.75 -17.31
N ASP A 94 -3.18 -9.18 -16.50
CA ASP A 94 -3.36 -10.20 -15.46
C ASP A 94 -4.21 -9.68 -14.28
N TYR A 95 -4.20 -8.36 -14.07
CA TYR A 95 -4.92 -7.67 -12.99
C TYR A 95 -5.82 -6.57 -13.54
N ASP A 96 -6.98 -6.39 -12.90
CA ASP A 96 -7.88 -5.27 -13.18
C ASP A 96 -7.49 -4.04 -12.35
N VAL A 97 -6.96 -4.28 -11.15
CA VAL A 97 -6.45 -3.25 -10.24
C VAL A 97 -5.16 -3.75 -9.59
N ILE A 98 -4.17 -2.88 -9.47
CA ILE A 98 -2.98 -3.14 -8.65
C ILE A 98 -2.79 -2.06 -7.60
N LEU A 99 -2.42 -2.49 -6.40
CA LEU A 99 -1.80 -1.64 -5.41
C LEU A 99 -0.30 -1.87 -5.44
N VAL A 100 0.48 -0.79 -5.40
CA VAL A 100 1.94 -0.89 -5.49
C VAL A 100 2.64 0.14 -4.61
N LYS A 101 3.82 -0.22 -4.12
CA LYS A 101 4.72 0.70 -3.41
C LYS A 101 5.57 1.44 -4.43
N ARG A 102 5.63 2.77 -4.34
CA ARG A 102 6.38 3.58 -5.31
C ARG A 102 7.40 4.46 -4.61
N ASP A 103 8.54 4.64 -5.27
CA ASP A 103 9.41 5.76 -4.95
C ASP A 103 8.76 7.04 -5.51
N PRO A 104 8.57 8.09 -4.67
CA PRO A 104 8.02 9.37 -5.11
C PRO A 104 8.71 9.96 -6.35
N LYS A 105 10.01 9.68 -6.54
CA LYS A 105 10.81 10.24 -7.63
C LYS A 105 10.74 9.44 -8.92
N ALA A 106 10.35 8.16 -8.85
CA ALA A 106 10.59 7.22 -9.95
C ALA A 106 9.34 6.89 -10.81
N THR A 107 8.14 7.38 -10.47
CA THR A 107 6.90 6.91 -11.13
C THR A 107 6.01 8.03 -11.64
N LYS A 108 5.51 7.89 -12.88
CA LYS A 108 4.47 8.74 -13.49
C LYS A 108 3.12 7.97 -13.53
N GLY A 109 2.01 8.66 -13.27
CA GLY A 109 0.65 8.11 -13.34
C GLY A 109 0.14 7.43 -12.06
N GLY A 110 -1.14 7.02 -12.02
CA GLY A 110 -1.81 6.36 -10.88
C GLY A 110 -2.29 7.29 -9.77
N THR A 111 -3.20 6.81 -8.93
CA THR A 111 -3.77 7.58 -7.81
C THR A 111 -3.01 7.27 -6.53
N LYS A 112 -2.53 8.32 -5.86
CA LYS A 112 -1.90 8.20 -4.55
C LYS A 112 -2.97 7.93 -3.50
N VAL A 113 -2.95 6.73 -2.94
CA VAL A 113 -3.94 6.26 -1.96
C VAL A 113 -3.41 6.17 -0.53
N TRP A 114 -2.08 6.20 -0.34
CA TRP A 114 -1.45 6.19 0.98
C TRP A 114 -0.18 7.05 1.07
N LEU A 115 0.07 7.57 2.27
CA LEU A 115 1.31 8.18 2.70
C LEU A 115 1.72 7.53 4.02
N ASN A 116 3.02 7.33 4.19
CA ASN A 116 3.75 6.99 5.42
C ASN A 116 4.31 5.57 5.43
N LEU A 117 5.63 5.51 5.28
CA LEU A 117 6.46 4.37 5.62
C LEU A 117 7.61 4.91 6.47
N TRP A 118 7.65 4.49 7.73
CA TRP A 118 8.80 4.66 8.60
C TRP A 118 9.50 3.31 8.74
N TYR A 119 10.77 3.35 9.11
CA TYR A 119 11.62 2.17 9.26
C TYR A 119 11.85 1.91 10.75
N GLY A 120 11.71 0.65 11.16
CA GLY A 120 12.12 0.20 12.50
C GLY A 120 13.63 0.26 12.66
N GLN A 121 14.07 0.57 13.89
CA GLN A 121 15.47 0.74 14.27
C GLN A 121 16.11 -0.64 14.51
N LEU A 122 17.29 -0.88 13.97
CA LEU A 122 18.06 -2.12 14.22
C LEU A 122 18.79 -2.01 15.56
N PRO A 123 18.85 -3.08 16.37
CA PRO A 123 19.82 -3.13 17.47
C PRO A 123 21.23 -3.04 16.88
N ILE A 124 22.02 -2.11 17.39
CA ILE A 124 23.35 -1.80 16.89
C ILE A 124 24.28 -2.96 17.28
N THR A 125 24.57 -3.84 16.33
CA THR A 125 25.73 -4.75 16.41
C THR A 125 27.03 -3.97 16.30
N THR A 126 28.08 -4.45 16.95
CA THR A 126 29.44 -3.88 16.97
C THR A 126 29.91 -3.46 15.57
N PRO A 127 30.69 -2.36 15.44
CA PRO A 127 31.04 -1.79 14.14
C PRO A 127 31.82 -2.71 13.20
N GLU A 128 32.54 -3.70 13.76
CA GLU A 128 33.56 -4.48 13.05
C GLU A 128 33.01 -5.66 12.23
N GLU A 129 31.83 -6.19 12.57
CA GLU A 129 31.26 -7.32 11.84
C GLU A 129 30.23 -6.88 10.79
N PRO A 130 30.21 -7.50 9.59
CA PRO A 130 29.22 -7.18 8.57
C PRO A 130 27.81 -7.42 9.10
N LEU A 131 26.92 -6.48 8.82
CA LEU A 131 25.53 -6.57 9.26
C LEU A 131 24.82 -7.68 8.49
N SER A 132 24.40 -8.73 9.19
CA SER A 132 23.59 -9.80 8.62
C SER A 132 22.17 -9.31 8.34
N LEU A 133 21.68 -9.56 7.12
CA LEU A 133 20.37 -9.13 6.63
C LEU A 133 19.48 -10.30 6.19
N VAL A 134 18.20 -10.18 6.50
CA VAL A 134 17.09 -11.04 6.10
C VAL A 134 16.16 -10.20 5.22
N LEU A 135 16.12 -10.46 3.91
CA LEU A 135 15.43 -9.57 2.95
C LEU A 135 14.59 -10.34 1.94
N SER A 136 13.56 -9.70 1.40
CA SER A 136 12.85 -10.24 0.23
C SER A 136 13.75 -10.30 -1.01
N PRO A 137 13.47 -11.18 -1.99
CA PRO A 137 14.23 -11.25 -3.24
C PRO A 137 14.14 -9.94 -4.03
N GLN A 138 15.08 -9.74 -4.94
CA GLN A 138 14.92 -8.72 -5.96
C GLN A 138 13.71 -9.05 -6.85
N PRO A 139 12.95 -8.05 -7.33
CA PRO A 139 13.21 -6.61 -7.25
C PRO A 139 12.47 -5.87 -6.10
N CYS A 140 12.61 -6.33 -4.86
CA CYS A 140 11.96 -5.67 -3.72
C CYS A 140 12.46 -4.24 -3.45
N ILE A 141 11.52 -3.29 -3.36
CA ILE A 141 11.81 -1.88 -3.06
C ILE A 141 12.45 -1.67 -1.69
N TYR A 142 12.07 -2.48 -0.68
CA TYR A 142 12.67 -2.38 0.66
C TYR A 142 14.10 -2.89 0.67
N ARG A 143 14.37 -3.98 -0.05
CA ARG A 143 15.73 -4.47 -0.24
C ARG A 143 16.62 -3.41 -0.90
N ALA A 144 16.16 -2.83 -2.01
CA ALA A 144 16.93 -1.79 -2.69
C ALA A 144 17.23 -0.61 -1.76
N ARG A 145 16.23 -0.13 -1.00
CA ARG A 145 16.41 0.98 -0.05
C ARG A 145 17.32 0.63 1.13
N ALA A 146 17.19 -0.58 1.68
CA ALA A 146 18.04 -1.06 2.76
C ALA A 146 19.51 -1.10 2.34
N LEU A 147 19.78 -1.70 1.18
CA LEU A 147 21.14 -1.80 0.65
C LEU A 147 21.72 -0.41 0.36
N VAL A 148 20.97 0.50 -0.28
CA VAL A 148 21.44 1.87 -0.53
C VAL A 148 21.70 2.66 0.76
N ALA A 149 20.88 2.46 1.80
CA ALA A 149 21.07 3.13 3.08
C ALA A 149 22.30 2.59 3.84
N LEU A 150 22.55 1.28 3.76
CA LEU A 150 23.63 0.61 4.47
C LEU A 150 24.98 0.67 3.73
N ASP A 151 24.98 0.74 2.40
CA ASP A 151 26.17 0.86 1.56
C ASP A 151 27.08 2.03 1.99
N LYS A 152 26.48 3.09 2.53
CA LYS A 152 27.19 4.29 3.01
C LYS A 152 27.75 4.17 4.43
N ALA A 153 27.36 3.16 5.19
CA ALA A 153 27.54 3.12 6.63
C ALA A 153 28.22 1.83 7.14
N LYS A 154 27.99 0.67 6.51
CA LYS A 154 28.49 -0.61 7.01
C LYS A 154 28.53 -1.69 5.92
N ALA A 155 29.51 -2.60 6.00
CA ALA A 155 29.49 -3.82 5.21
C ALA A 155 28.24 -4.67 5.57
N VAL A 156 27.61 -5.27 4.57
CA VAL A 156 26.39 -6.08 4.73
C VAL A 156 26.57 -7.47 4.16
N ALA A 157 25.94 -8.46 4.79
CA ALA A 157 25.84 -9.82 4.29
C ALA A 157 24.37 -10.24 4.26
N ILE A 158 23.92 -10.93 3.21
CA ILE A 158 22.55 -11.44 3.14
C ILE A 158 22.56 -12.88 3.64
N ALA A 159 22.09 -13.09 4.87
CA ALA A 159 22.04 -14.42 5.48
C ALA A 159 20.78 -15.20 5.09
N TYR A 160 19.69 -14.50 4.74
CA TYR A 160 18.43 -15.15 4.38
C TYR A 160 17.65 -14.33 3.36
N THR A 161 17.06 -15.02 2.38
CA THR A 161 16.17 -14.40 1.39
C THR A 161 14.86 -15.18 1.29
N SER A 162 13.72 -14.49 1.38
CA SER A 162 12.41 -15.12 1.24
C SER A 162 11.38 -14.23 0.55
N PRO A 163 10.59 -14.73 -0.41
CA PRO A 163 9.50 -13.97 -1.01
C PRO A 163 8.33 -13.75 -0.04
N SER A 164 8.24 -14.53 1.04
CA SER A 164 7.19 -14.41 2.04
C SER A 164 7.58 -13.42 3.13
N LEU A 165 6.67 -12.49 3.42
CA LEU A 165 6.75 -11.62 4.58
C LEU A 165 6.82 -12.43 5.88
N ALA A 166 5.95 -13.43 6.04
CA ALA A 166 5.95 -14.30 7.22
C ALA A 166 7.28 -15.03 7.38
N GLY A 167 7.86 -15.55 6.30
CA GLY A 167 9.17 -16.19 6.30
C GLY A 167 10.30 -15.22 6.68
N THR A 168 10.25 -14.00 6.18
CA THR A 168 11.21 -12.93 6.52
C THR A 168 11.14 -12.57 8.01
N ILE A 169 9.94 -12.40 8.56
CA ILE A 169 9.74 -12.11 9.99
C ILE A 169 10.21 -13.29 10.86
N ALA A 170 9.89 -14.53 10.47
CA ALA A 170 10.29 -15.72 11.21
C ALA A 170 11.82 -15.85 11.28
N ALA A 171 12.51 -15.68 10.15
CA ALA A 171 13.96 -15.72 10.08
C ALA A 171 14.63 -14.61 10.92
N ALA A 172 14.09 -13.39 10.88
CA ALA A 172 14.58 -12.30 11.71
C ALA A 172 14.38 -12.58 13.21
N LYS A 173 13.20 -13.08 13.61
CA LYS A 173 12.90 -13.48 15.00
C LYS A 173 13.78 -14.63 15.49
N ALA A 174 14.19 -15.53 14.59
CA ALA A 174 15.11 -16.61 14.88
C ALA A 174 16.59 -16.14 15.00
N GLY A 175 16.86 -14.84 14.83
CA GLY A 175 18.21 -14.28 14.95
C GLY A 175 19.10 -14.50 13.73
N LEU A 176 18.55 -14.91 12.58
CA LEU A 176 19.35 -15.10 11.35
C LEU A 176 19.90 -13.79 10.77
N GLY A 177 19.30 -12.66 11.13
CA GLY A 177 19.77 -11.33 10.78
C GLY A 177 18.70 -10.26 10.93
N ASN A 178 19.05 -9.06 10.50
CA ASN A 178 18.23 -7.86 10.58
C ASN A 178 17.35 -7.73 9.34
N THR A 179 16.11 -7.25 9.50
CA THR A 179 15.20 -7.05 8.37
C THR A 179 14.66 -5.62 8.32
N VAL A 180 14.05 -5.27 7.20
CA VAL A 180 13.47 -3.95 6.97
C VAL A 180 11.98 -4.12 6.68
N LEU A 181 11.16 -3.61 7.58
CA LEU A 181 9.70 -3.69 7.53
C LEU A 181 9.07 -2.30 7.60
N PRO A 182 7.82 -2.15 7.13
CA PRO A 182 7.00 -0.98 7.44
C PRO A 182 6.85 -0.79 8.96
N ALA A 183 6.96 0.44 9.47
CA ALA A 183 6.84 0.72 10.91
C ALA A 183 5.44 0.52 11.51
N ASN A 184 4.42 0.39 10.67
CA ASN A 184 3.03 0.13 11.08
C ASN A 184 2.69 -1.36 11.08
N MET A 185 3.72 -2.20 11.07
CA MET A 185 3.66 -3.66 11.15
C MET A 185 3.75 -4.13 12.59
#